data_AF-A0A931WU51-F1
#
_entry.id   AF-A0A931WU51-F1
#
_cell.length_a   1.000
_cell.length_b   1.000
_cell.length_c   1.000
_cell.angle_alpha   90.00
_cell.angle_beta   90.00
_cell.angle_gamma   90.00
#
_symmetry.space_group_name_H-M   'P 1'
#
loop_
_entity.id
_entity.type
_entity.pdbx_description
1 polymer ?
#
loop_
_entity_poly.entity_id
_entity_poly.type
_entity_poly.pdbx_seq_one_letter_code
_entity_poly.pdbx_strand_id
1 'polypeptide(L)' 'NPWEATTIEWSAPSPPPHGNFVSMPQAYRGPYEYSVPGHPTDFLPQFSPGAGEKAKTGQAGKTSH' A
#
# COMPACT_ATOMS: atom_id res chain seq x y z
N ASN A 1 -5.33 -10.28 5.78
CA ASN A 1 -6.15 -9.14 6.23
C ASN A 1 -7.64 -9.46 6.07
N PRO A 2 -8.25 -10.22 6.99
CA PRO A 2 -9.69 -10.55 6.93
C PRO A 2 -10.61 -9.43 7.44
N TRP A 3 -10.04 -8.37 8.04
CA TRP A 3 -10.77 -7.29 8.70
C TRP A 3 -10.73 -5.97 7.93
N GLU A 4 -10.26 -6.00 6.69
CA GLU A 4 -10.16 -4.79 5.83
C GLU A 4 -9.35 -3.65 6.48
N ALA A 5 -8.41 -3.97 7.37
CA ALA A 5 -7.61 -2.99 8.06
C ALA A 5 -6.62 -2.30 7.11
N THR A 6 -6.33 -1.03 7.35
CA THR A 6 -5.53 -0.23 6.43
C THR A 6 -4.07 -0.07 6.84
N THR A 7 -3.70 -0.42 8.07
CA THR A 7 -2.33 -0.25 8.59
C THR A 7 -1.32 -1.21 7.95
N ILE A 8 -0.04 -0.80 7.91
CA ILE A 8 1.04 -1.52 7.20
C ILE A 8 1.31 -2.93 7.74
N GLU A 9 1.03 -3.18 9.02
CA GLU A 9 1.19 -4.49 9.65
C GLU A 9 0.35 -5.59 8.97
N TRP A 10 -0.79 -5.22 8.37
CA TRP A 10 -1.67 -6.14 7.66
C TRP A 10 -1.17 -6.53 6.27
N SER A 11 -0.03 -5.98 5.82
CA SER A 11 0.69 -6.43 4.63
C SER A 11 1.59 -7.65 4.88
N ALA A 12 1.86 -7.98 6.15
CA ALA A 12 2.70 -9.12 6.49
C ALA A 12 2.02 -10.44 6.05
N PRO A 13 2.79 -11.41 5.50
CA PRO A 13 2.27 -12.74 5.22
C PRO A 13 1.87 -13.44 6.53
N SER A 14 0.97 -14.42 6.43
CA SER A 14 0.55 -15.25 7.56
C SER A 14 0.84 -16.73 7.26
N PRO A 15 1.66 -17.43 8.07
CA PRO A 15 2.38 -16.91 9.24
C PRO A 15 3.52 -15.94 8.86
N PRO A 16 3.88 -14.99 9.74
CA PRO A 16 4.95 -14.03 9.44
C PRO A 16 6.35 -14.68 9.54
N PRO A 17 7.32 -14.25 8.71
CA PRO A 17 8.71 -14.68 8.85
C PRO A 17 9.38 -14.02 10.06
N HIS A 18 10.56 -14.52 10.45
CA HIS A 18 11.47 -13.77 11.32
C HIS A 18 11.85 -12.45 10.63
N GLY A 19 11.48 -11.33 11.25
CA GLY A 19 11.60 -9.98 10.65
C GLY A 19 10.27 -9.38 10.16
N ASN A 20 9.13 -10.08 10.33
CA ASN A 20 7.76 -9.67 10.02
C ASN A 20 7.42 -9.46 8.52
N PHE A 21 8.35 -8.93 7.73
CA PHE A 21 8.14 -8.64 6.30
C PHE A 21 9.20 -9.33 5.43
N VAL A 22 8.80 -9.81 4.26
CA VAL A 22 9.72 -10.43 3.27
C VAL A 22 10.57 -9.38 2.56
N SER A 23 10.02 -8.17 2.40
CA SER A 23 10.68 -7.00 1.81
C SER A 23 10.24 -5.76 2.58
N MET A 24 11.00 -4.66 2.45
CA MET A 24 10.64 -3.41 3.12
C MET A 24 9.28 -2.91 2.59
N PRO A 25 8.25 -2.81 3.44
CA PRO A 25 6.93 -2.43 2.98
C PRO A 25 6.89 -0.93 2.67
N GLN A 26 6.13 -0.55 1.64
CA GLN A 26 5.94 0.84 1.27
C GLN A 26 4.57 1.33 1.69
N ALA A 27 4.52 2.50 2.33
CA ALA A 27 3.28 3.18 2.68
C ALA A 27 2.99 4.27 1.65
N TYR A 28 1.85 4.16 0.98
CA TYR A 28 1.42 5.09 -0.07
C TYR A 28 0.43 6.15 0.44
N ARG A 29 -0.07 6.00 1.68
CA ARG A 29 -1.11 6.84 2.29
C ARG A 29 -1.17 6.68 3.81
N GLY A 30 -2.11 7.39 4.45
CA GLY A 30 -2.32 7.34 5.90
C GLY A 30 -2.96 6.02 6.39
N PRO A 31 -2.86 5.72 7.71
CA PRO A 31 -3.37 4.48 8.32
C PRO A 31 -4.88 4.45 8.57
N TYR A 32 -5.64 5.44 8.11
CA TYR A 32 -7.09 5.57 8.38
C TYR A 32 -7.90 5.95 7.13
N GLU A 33 -7.40 5.62 5.95
CA GLU A 33 -8.07 5.87 4.68
C GLU A 33 -9.24 4.88 4.51
N TYR A 34 -10.39 5.25 5.04
CA TYR A 34 -11.66 4.52 4.89
C TYR A 34 -12.70 5.40 4.20
N SER A 35 -13.60 4.77 3.45
CA SER A 35 -14.71 5.40 2.72
C SER A 35 -14.31 6.67 1.96
N VAL A 36 -13.15 6.63 1.31
CA VAL A 36 -12.64 7.75 0.52
C VAL A 36 -13.58 7.98 -0.67
N PRO A 37 -14.14 9.19 -0.84
CA PRO A 37 -15.06 9.48 -1.94
C PRO A 37 -14.45 9.15 -3.30
N GLY A 38 -15.19 8.40 -4.11
CA GLY A 38 -14.76 7.99 -5.45
C GLY A 38 -13.85 6.75 -5.50
N HIS A 39 -13.55 6.13 -4.36
CA HIS A 39 -12.85 4.84 -4.32
C HIS A 39 -13.85 3.67 -4.38
N PRO A 40 -13.58 2.58 -5.13
CA PRO A 40 -14.51 1.44 -5.26
C PRO A 40 -14.66 0.61 -3.98
N THR A 41 -13.76 0.75 -3.01
CA THR A 41 -13.78 0.03 -1.73
C THR A 41 -13.77 0.99 -0.56
N ASP A 42 -14.40 0.58 0.54
CA ASP A 42 -14.48 1.34 1.80
C ASP A 42 -13.18 1.33 2.61
N PHE A 43 -12.18 0.56 2.19
CA PHE A 43 -10.88 0.52 2.84
C PHE A 43 -9.77 0.68 1.81
N LEU A 44 -8.80 1.52 2.15
CA LEU A 44 -7.65 1.83 1.32
C LEU A 44 -6.36 1.53 2.10
N PRO A 45 -5.82 0.30 2.01
CA PRO A 45 -4.65 -0.08 2.77
C PRO A 45 -3.40 0.71 2.41
N GLN A 46 -2.55 1.03 3.40
CA GLN A 46 -1.28 1.74 3.21
C GLN A 46 -0.36 1.08 2.19
N PHE A 47 -0.41 -0.25 2.07
CA PHE A 47 0.44 -1.07 1.21
C PHE A 47 -0.13 -1.35 -0.19
N SER A 48 -1.28 -0.76 -0.55
CA SER A 48 -1.84 -0.90 -1.90
C SER A 48 -1.43 0.29 -2.78
N PRO A 49 -0.68 0.12 -3.88
CA PRO A 49 -0.33 1.25 -4.75
C PRO A 49 -1.59 1.83 -5.39
N GLY A 50 -1.74 3.17 -5.36
CA GLY A 50 -2.87 3.84 -6.00
C GLY A 50 -2.81 3.72 -7.54
N ALA A 51 -3.92 4.06 -8.21
CA ALA A 51 -3.98 4.04 -9.69
C ALA A 51 -2.88 4.90 -10.35
N GLY A 52 -2.46 5.99 -9.69
CA GLY A 52 -1.37 6.87 -10.16
C GLY A 52 0.04 6.30 -10.00
N GLU A 53 0.23 5.22 -9.23
CA GLU A 53 1.56 4.70 -8.88
C GLU A 53 1.90 3.39 -9.61
N LYS A 54 0.88 2.60 -9.97
CA LYS A 54 1.01 1.54 -10.98
C LYS A 54 1.61 2.08 -12.30
N ALA A 55 1.36 3.34 -12.63
CA ALA A 55 1.88 4.02 -13.82
C ALA A 55 3.35 4.51 -13.70
N LYS A 56 3.93 4.57 -12.49
CA LYS A 56 5.27 5.13 -12.25
C LYS A 56 6.40 4.10 -12.22
N THR A 57 6.10 2.80 -12.15
CA THR A 57 7.13 1.74 -12.08
C THR A 57 7.66 1.30 -13.47
N GLY A 58 7.16 1.89 -14.56
CA GLY A 58 7.58 1.58 -15.94
C GLY A 58 8.47 2.63 -16.61
N GLN A 59 8.92 3.69 -15.94
CA GLN A 59 9.72 4.74 -16.58
C GLN A 59 10.96 5.09 -15.76
N ALA A 60 12.02 4.33 -16.00
CA ALA A 60 13.37 4.77 -15.76
C ALA A 60 13.64 6.07 -16.56
N GLY A 61 14.21 7.06 -15.87
CA GLY A 61 14.96 8.17 -16.46
C GLY A 61 14.13 9.33 -17.03
N LYS A 62 14.05 10.43 -16.27
CA LYS A 62 14.46 11.77 -16.73
C LYS A 62 14.44 12.77 -15.55
N THR A 63 15.55 13.49 -15.48
CA THR A 63 15.93 14.65 -14.66
C THR A 63 14.94 15.83 -14.71
N SER A 64 15.22 16.85 -13.87
CA SER A 64 14.80 18.28 -13.87
C SER A 64 13.81 18.65 -12.77
N HIS A 65 14.00 19.63 -11.87
CA HIS A 65 14.99 20.71 -11.68
C HIS A 65 15.39 20.80 -10.20
#